data_AF-A0A8H5CL36-F1
#
_entry.id   AF-A0A8H5CL36-F1
#
_cell.length_a   1.000
_cell.length_b   1.000
_cell.length_c   1.000
_cell.angle_alpha   90.00
_cell.angle_beta   90.00
_cell.angle_gamma   90.00
#
_symmetry.space_group_name_H-M   'P 1'
#
loop_
_entity.id
_entity.type
_entity.pdbx_description
1 polymer ?
#
loop_
_entity_poly.entity_id
_entity_poly.type
_entity_poly.pdbx_seq_one_letter_code
_entity_poly.pdbx_strand_id
1 'polypeptide(L)'
;MIGLGLAASGHFPYAAKYAGSIAVANFNFSILMRNEVFGRFLYLFFNTLFAKWPPLWFRLGITSALQHLGGIHSGCALSGIAWLIFKVVNNFKKIDITHPRATAAIPWVRNNHHNIFERHHRFIGWIALICTWAFIIIGDLYVPETQSWNLSGNHIARQQDFWFAMGMTVVIALPWFFIRKVPVEIEVPSSKAAIIKFKRGMQQGLLGRISRSPIWEYHLFGIVSEGTNADCHYLVAGVQGTPLASIFYSTA
;
A
#
# COMPACT_ATOMS: atom_id res chain seq x y z
N MET A 1 -13.81 -11.10 -6.95
CA MET A 1 -14.46 -10.92 -8.27
C MET A 1 -15.89 -11.45 -8.32
N ILE A 2 -16.22 -12.55 -7.61
CA ILE A 2 -17.60 -13.07 -7.52
C ILE A 2 -18.62 -11.99 -7.14
N GLY A 3 -18.32 -11.16 -6.13
CA GLY A 3 -19.21 -10.06 -5.71
C GLY A 3 -19.48 -9.02 -6.80
N LEU A 4 -18.51 -8.75 -7.68
CA LEU A 4 -18.71 -7.84 -8.82
C LEU A 4 -19.67 -8.45 -9.84
N GLY A 5 -19.53 -9.74 -10.13
CA GLY A 5 -20.46 -10.47 -11.00
C GLY A 5 -21.89 -10.53 -10.44
N LEU A 6 -22.04 -10.73 -9.13
CA LEU A 6 -23.34 -10.68 -8.46
C LEU A 6 -23.95 -9.27 -8.50
N ALA A 7 -23.14 -8.22 -8.33
CA ALA A 7 -23.63 -6.84 -8.44
C ALA A 7 -24.04 -6.49 -9.88
N ALA A 8 -23.24 -6.90 -10.87
CA ALA A 8 -23.51 -6.67 -12.29
C ALA A 8 -24.74 -7.44 -12.79
N SER A 9 -25.01 -8.62 -12.23
CA SER A 9 -26.20 -9.43 -12.53
C SER A 9 -27.44 -9.03 -11.71
N GLY A 10 -27.36 -8.01 -10.85
CA GLY A 10 -28.48 -7.54 -10.02
C GLY A 10 -28.73 -8.34 -8.74
N HIS A 11 -27.96 -9.40 -8.48
CA HIS A 11 -28.09 -10.24 -7.28
C HIS A 11 -27.39 -9.68 -6.03
N PHE A 12 -26.69 -8.55 -6.16
CA PHE A 12 -26.08 -7.87 -5.02
C PHE A 12 -26.40 -6.35 -5.01
N PRO A 13 -27.63 -5.96 -4.63
CA PRO A 13 -28.09 -4.57 -4.71
C PRO A 13 -27.28 -3.60 -3.86
N TYR A 14 -26.84 -4.03 -2.66
CA TYR A 14 -25.98 -3.23 -1.80
C TYR A 14 -24.66 -2.87 -2.48
N ALA A 15 -23.99 -3.85 -3.09
CA ALA A 15 -22.73 -3.61 -3.78
C ALA A 15 -22.89 -2.81 -5.06
N ALA A 16 -24.03 -2.92 -5.74
CA ALA A 16 -24.35 -2.05 -6.86
C ALA A 16 -24.54 -0.58 -6.43
N LYS A 17 -25.20 -0.35 -5.29
CA LYS A 17 -25.40 0.99 -4.72
C LYS A 17 -24.11 1.60 -4.18
N TYR A 18 -23.30 0.81 -3.46
CA TYR A 18 -22.09 1.25 -2.76
C TYR A 18 -20.80 0.77 -3.43
N ALA A 19 -20.80 0.66 -4.76
CA ALA A 19 -19.64 0.23 -5.54
C ALA A 19 -18.39 1.09 -5.29
N GLY A 20 -18.58 2.40 -5.05
CA GLY A 20 -17.49 3.34 -4.71
C GLY A 20 -16.86 3.01 -3.37
N SER A 21 -17.68 2.80 -2.35
CA SER A 21 -17.27 2.36 -1.03
C SER A 21 -16.46 1.07 -1.08
N ILE A 22 -16.91 0.09 -1.87
CA ILE A 22 -16.21 -1.17 -2.06
C ILE A 22 -14.86 -0.95 -2.78
N ALA A 23 -14.81 -0.07 -3.78
CA ALA A 23 -13.55 0.27 -4.44
C ALA A 23 -12.55 0.90 -3.47
N VAL A 24 -12.96 1.88 -2.67
CA VAL A 24 -12.10 2.56 -1.69
C VAL A 24 -11.68 1.60 -0.58
N ALA A 25 -12.55 0.71 -0.11
CA ALA A 25 -12.20 -0.33 0.85
C ALA A 25 -11.12 -1.28 0.33
N ASN A 26 -11.20 -1.68 -0.94
CA ASN A 26 -10.17 -2.47 -1.60
C ASN A 26 -8.83 -1.72 -1.68
N PHE A 27 -8.83 -0.43 -2.01
CA PHE A 27 -7.60 0.38 -2.01
C PHE A 27 -7.02 0.55 -0.61
N ASN A 28 -7.87 0.79 0.40
CA ASN A 28 -7.43 0.91 1.79
C ASN A 28 -6.73 -0.37 2.25
N PHE A 29 -7.34 -1.54 2.00
CA PHE A 29 -6.72 -2.82 2.34
C PHE A 29 -5.43 -3.08 1.54
N SER A 30 -5.41 -2.72 0.25
CA SER A 30 -4.22 -2.80 -0.58
C SER A 30 -3.05 -2.00 0.02
N ILE A 31 -3.32 -0.77 0.48
CA ILE A 31 -2.31 0.10 1.11
C ILE A 31 -1.87 -0.47 2.46
N LEU A 32 -2.82 -1.00 3.25
CA LEU A 32 -2.54 -1.63 4.54
C LEU A 32 -1.54 -2.79 4.39
N MET A 33 -1.67 -3.63 3.36
CA MET A 33 -0.75 -4.76 3.11
C MET A 33 0.70 -4.30 2.79
N ARG A 34 0.91 -3.03 2.43
CA ARG A 34 2.24 -2.44 2.16
C ARG A 34 2.75 -1.56 3.31
N ASN A 35 1.98 -1.44 4.39
CA ASN A 35 2.34 -0.67 5.57
C ASN A 35 3.25 -1.50 6.51
N GLU A 36 4.39 -0.92 6.87
CA GLU A 36 5.42 -1.61 7.67
C GLU A 36 5.00 -1.83 9.12
N VAL A 37 4.27 -0.87 9.70
CA VAL A 37 3.77 -0.96 11.08
C VAL A 37 2.74 -2.07 11.16
N PHE A 38 1.81 -2.11 10.20
CA PHE A 38 0.84 -3.19 10.07
C PHE A 38 1.52 -4.54 9.87
N GLY A 39 2.47 -4.64 8.94
CA GLY A 39 3.24 -5.86 8.72
C GLY A 39 3.93 -6.34 10.00
N ARG A 40 4.64 -5.46 10.72
CA ARG A 40 5.29 -5.81 12.00
C ARG A 40 4.30 -6.32 13.03
N PHE A 41 3.15 -5.66 13.17
CA PHE A 41 2.10 -6.11 14.08
C PHE A 41 1.56 -7.49 13.67
N LEU A 42 1.34 -7.71 12.38
CA LEU A 42 0.85 -8.97 11.83
C LEU A 42 1.83 -10.12 12.13
N TYR A 43 3.12 -9.91 11.84
CA TYR A 43 4.18 -10.88 12.16
C TYR A 43 4.28 -11.14 13.67
N LEU A 44 4.21 -10.09 14.50
CA LEU A 44 4.21 -10.23 15.96
C LEU A 44 3.02 -11.07 16.42
N PHE A 45 1.81 -10.73 15.98
CA PHE A 45 0.58 -11.40 16.37
C PHE A 45 0.60 -12.89 15.99
N PHE A 46 0.89 -13.22 14.73
CA PHE A 46 0.92 -14.60 14.28
C PHE A 46 2.05 -15.39 14.95
N ASN A 47 3.26 -14.84 15.06
CA ASN A 47 4.37 -15.54 15.68
C ASN A 47 4.14 -15.77 17.18
N THR A 48 3.51 -14.83 17.89
CA THR A 48 3.20 -14.99 19.31
C THR A 48 2.08 -16.00 19.54
N LEU A 49 0.99 -15.89 18.79
CA LEU A 49 -0.19 -16.75 18.94
C LEU A 49 0.10 -18.21 18.55
N PHE A 50 0.89 -18.42 17.51
CA PHE A 50 1.12 -19.74 16.89
C PHE A 50 2.53 -20.30 17.15
N ALA A 51 3.27 -19.76 18.12
CA ALA A 51 4.65 -20.19 18.40
C ALA A 51 4.77 -21.67 18.77
N LYS A 52 3.91 -22.15 19.69
CA LYS A 52 4.18 -23.36 20.48
C LYS A 52 3.33 -24.58 20.14
N TRP A 53 2.06 -24.37 19.80
CA TRP A 53 1.06 -25.43 19.76
C TRP A 53 0.71 -25.98 18.36
N PRO A 54 0.73 -25.20 17.25
CA PRO A 54 0.29 -25.74 15.97
C PRO A 54 1.39 -26.56 15.29
N PRO A 55 1.00 -27.53 14.45
CA PRO A 55 1.93 -28.33 13.66
C PRO A 55 2.89 -27.48 12.81
N LEU A 56 4.06 -28.04 12.46
CA LEU A 56 5.07 -27.34 11.67
C LEU A 56 4.53 -26.87 10.31
N TRP A 57 3.76 -27.70 9.59
CA TRP A 57 3.19 -27.33 8.30
C TRP A 57 2.30 -26.07 8.38
N PHE A 58 1.59 -25.89 9.48
CA PHE A 58 0.72 -24.72 9.70
C PHE A 58 1.54 -23.45 9.94
N ARG A 59 2.61 -23.54 10.76
CA ARG A 59 3.53 -22.43 11.01
C ARG A 59 4.27 -22.00 9.72
N LEU A 60 4.67 -22.97 8.90
CA LEU A 60 5.27 -22.73 7.59
C LEU A 60 4.25 -22.08 6.63
N GLY A 61 2.99 -22.54 6.65
CA GLY A 61 1.90 -21.96 5.87
C GLY A 61 1.63 -20.49 6.22
N ILE A 62 1.58 -20.15 7.51
CA ILE A 62 1.46 -18.76 7.97
C ILE A 62 2.64 -17.92 7.49
N THR A 63 3.86 -18.38 7.70
CA THR A 63 5.07 -17.64 7.30
C THR A 63 5.10 -17.42 5.79
N SER A 64 4.73 -18.44 5.00
CA SER A 64 4.60 -18.34 3.55
C SER A 64 3.54 -17.29 3.16
N ALA A 65 2.35 -17.32 3.77
CA ALA A 65 1.31 -16.33 3.51
C ALA A 65 1.77 -14.89 3.83
N LEU A 66 2.48 -14.70 4.95
CA LEU A 66 3.03 -13.41 5.36
C LEU A 66 4.15 -12.90 4.43
N GLN A 67 4.87 -13.79 3.74
CA GLN A 67 5.84 -13.41 2.70
C GLN A 67 5.14 -13.02 1.39
N HIS A 68 3.94 -13.55 1.14
CA HIS A 68 3.16 -13.28 -0.07
C HIS A 68 2.10 -12.17 0.07
N LEU A 69 2.21 -11.31 1.10
CA LEU A 69 1.34 -10.12 1.25
C LEU A 69 1.30 -9.22 0.01
N GLY A 70 2.37 -9.24 -0.80
CA GLY A 70 2.42 -8.54 -2.10
C GLY A 70 1.33 -9.00 -3.09
N GLY A 71 0.94 -10.27 -3.07
CA GLY A 71 -0.16 -10.79 -3.90
C GLY A 71 -1.53 -10.31 -3.44
N ILE A 72 -1.72 -10.16 -2.12
CA ILE A 72 -2.95 -9.60 -1.55
C ILE A 72 -3.04 -8.11 -1.92
N HIS A 73 -1.94 -7.37 -1.80
CA HIS A 73 -1.86 -5.97 -2.22
C HIS A 73 -2.29 -5.75 -3.67
N SER A 74 -1.71 -6.51 -4.62
CA SER A 74 -2.04 -6.37 -6.04
C SER A 74 -3.46 -6.85 -6.36
N GLY A 75 -3.92 -7.93 -5.73
CA GLY A 75 -5.29 -8.43 -5.89
C GLY A 75 -6.34 -7.42 -5.45
N CYS A 76 -6.14 -6.78 -4.29
CA CYS A 76 -7.02 -5.72 -3.80
C CYS A 76 -6.94 -4.46 -4.67
N ALA A 77 -5.77 -4.07 -5.15
CA ALA A 77 -5.65 -2.93 -6.07
C ALA A 77 -6.42 -3.16 -7.38
N LEU A 78 -6.24 -4.34 -8.01
CA LEU A 78 -6.95 -4.70 -9.23
C LEU A 78 -8.47 -4.77 -9.00
N SER A 79 -8.88 -5.33 -7.86
CA SER A 79 -10.29 -5.38 -7.46
C SER A 79 -10.89 -3.99 -7.30
N GLY A 80 -10.18 -3.08 -6.62
CA GLY A 80 -10.61 -1.68 -6.45
C GLY A 80 -10.81 -0.97 -7.79
N ILE A 81 -9.89 -1.17 -8.75
CA ILE A 81 -10.01 -0.62 -10.12
C ILE A 81 -11.26 -1.18 -10.81
N ALA A 82 -11.50 -2.49 -10.73
CA ALA A 82 -12.67 -3.11 -11.36
C ALA A 82 -14.01 -2.57 -10.80
N TRP A 83 -14.10 -2.36 -9.48
CA TRP A 83 -15.27 -1.74 -8.84
C TRP A 83 -15.45 -0.27 -9.23
N LEU A 84 -14.35 0.48 -9.38
CA LEU A 84 -14.39 1.86 -9.82
C LEU A 84 -14.92 1.96 -11.26
N ILE A 85 -14.43 1.10 -12.17
CA ILE A 85 -14.92 1.00 -13.55
C ILE A 85 -16.43 0.71 -13.55
N PHE A 86 -16.88 -0.25 -12.74
CA PHE A 86 -18.29 -0.58 -12.63
C PHE A 86 -19.15 0.59 -12.12
N LYS A 87 -18.70 1.33 -11.10
CA LYS A 87 -19.38 2.56 -10.63
C LYS A 87 -19.48 3.61 -11.72
N VAL A 88 -18.37 3.86 -12.44
CA VAL A 88 -18.31 4.84 -13.52
C VAL A 88 -19.28 4.49 -14.64
N VAL A 89 -19.30 3.24 -15.09
CA VAL A 89 -20.24 2.75 -16.11
C VAL A 89 -21.69 2.91 -15.66
N ASN A 90 -22.02 2.57 -14.41
CA ASN A 90 -23.37 2.73 -13.88
C ASN A 90 -23.80 4.20 -13.75
N ASN A 91 -22.88 5.09 -13.40
CA ASN A 91 -23.15 6.53 -13.38
C ASN A 91 -23.43 7.04 -14.79
N PHE A 92 -22.67 6.64 -15.81
CA PHE A 92 -22.95 7.02 -17.20
C PHE A 92 -24.30 6.52 -17.69
N LYS A 93 -24.69 5.29 -17.35
CA LYS A 93 -26.02 4.76 -17.68
C LYS A 93 -27.18 5.55 -17.07
N LYS A 94 -26.96 6.20 -15.91
CA LYS A 94 -28.01 6.96 -15.21
C LYS A 94 -28.18 8.39 -15.69
N ILE A 95 -27.14 9.00 -16.28
CA ILE A 95 -27.16 10.42 -16.66
C ILE A 95 -27.60 10.60 -18.14
N ASP A 96 -27.90 9.52 -18.86
CA ASP A 96 -28.38 9.54 -20.27
C ASP A 96 -27.54 10.42 -21.22
N ILE A 97 -26.24 10.57 -20.91
CA ILE A 97 -25.30 11.32 -21.77
C ILE A 97 -24.48 10.32 -22.58
N THR A 98 -24.89 10.14 -23.83
CA THR A 98 -24.21 9.41 -24.89
C THR A 98 -22.94 10.14 -25.36
N HIS A 99 -21.86 10.15 -24.57
CA HIS A 99 -20.54 10.50 -25.10
C HIS A 99 -19.40 9.64 -24.48
N PRO A 100 -18.58 8.97 -25.31
CA PRO A 100 -17.49 8.14 -24.83
C PRO A 100 -16.26 9.01 -24.56
N ARG A 101 -15.96 9.27 -23.29
CA ARG A 101 -14.60 9.61 -22.86
C ARG A 101 -14.20 8.74 -21.68
N ALA A 102 -13.98 7.47 -21.98
CA ALA A 102 -13.24 6.57 -21.11
C ALA A 102 -11.75 6.64 -21.45
N THR A 103 -11.07 7.73 -21.08
CA THR A 103 -9.60 7.68 -20.97
C THR A 103 -9.26 7.19 -19.56
N ALA A 104 -9.54 5.91 -19.32
CA ALA A 104 -9.00 5.20 -18.18
C ALA A 104 -7.49 5.01 -18.41
N ALA A 105 -6.71 5.34 -17.38
CA ALA A 105 -5.26 5.32 -17.34
C ALA A 105 -4.64 4.11 -18.06
N ILE A 106 -3.83 4.39 -19.08
CA ILE A 106 -3.03 3.44 -19.85
C ILE A 106 -2.00 2.76 -18.93
N PRO A 107 -2.03 1.43 -18.74
CA PRO A 107 -0.94 0.69 -18.10
C PRO A 107 0.06 0.26 -19.17
N TRP A 108 0.96 1.17 -19.57
CA TRP A 108 2.06 0.85 -20.50
C TRP A 108 3.37 1.53 -20.11
N VAL A 109 3.74 1.54 -18.83
CA VAL A 109 5.12 1.84 -18.41
C VAL A 109 5.46 1.03 -17.17
N ARG A 110 5.88 -0.21 -17.34
CA ARG A 110 6.68 -0.91 -16.33
C ARG A 110 7.49 -2.02 -16.95
N ASN A 111 8.69 -1.69 -17.44
CA ASN A 111 9.75 -2.70 -17.45
C ASN A 111 11.18 -2.16 -17.29
N ASN A 112 11.46 -0.87 -17.55
CA ASN A 112 12.86 -0.40 -17.58
C ASN A 112 13.24 0.73 -16.60
N HIS A 113 12.30 1.27 -15.80
CA HIS A 113 12.58 2.43 -14.93
C HIS A 113 11.93 2.33 -13.53
N HIS A 114 12.33 1.34 -12.74
CA HIS A 114 11.79 1.10 -11.39
C HIS A 114 11.92 2.33 -10.46
N ASN A 115 12.97 3.14 -10.63
CA ASN A 115 13.25 4.31 -9.79
C ASN A 115 12.40 5.54 -10.16
N ILE A 116 12.14 5.75 -11.45
CA ILE A 116 11.21 6.78 -11.93
C ILE A 116 9.79 6.42 -11.49
N PHE A 117 9.43 5.13 -11.59
CA PHE A 117 8.18 4.62 -11.05
C PHE A 117 8.05 4.89 -9.55
N GLU A 118 9.06 4.59 -8.72
CA GLU A 118 8.98 4.81 -7.26
C GLU A 118 8.86 6.29 -6.89
N ARG A 119 9.63 7.17 -7.57
CA ARG A 119 9.57 8.62 -7.37
C ARG A 119 8.21 9.21 -7.73
N HIS A 120 7.64 8.81 -8.88
CA HIS A 120 6.30 9.25 -9.24
C HIS A 120 5.23 8.59 -8.39
N HIS A 121 5.38 7.33 -7.98
CA HIS A 121 4.36 6.60 -7.23
C HIS A 121 4.04 7.22 -5.86
N ARG A 122 5.01 7.89 -5.20
CA ARG A 122 4.76 8.60 -3.94
C ARG A 122 3.98 9.90 -4.13
N PHE A 123 4.33 10.71 -5.13
CA PHE A 123 3.57 11.92 -5.47
C PHE A 123 2.21 11.59 -6.08
N ILE A 124 2.13 10.56 -6.94
CA ILE A 124 0.90 9.97 -7.43
C ILE A 124 0.07 9.42 -6.27
N GLY A 125 0.69 8.87 -5.22
CA GLY A 125 -0.01 8.44 -4.01
C GLY A 125 -0.71 9.59 -3.29
N TRP A 126 -0.01 10.71 -3.07
CA TRP A 126 -0.62 11.91 -2.45
C TRP A 126 -1.66 12.56 -3.35
N ILE A 127 -1.39 12.68 -4.66
CA ILE A 127 -2.36 13.17 -5.64
C ILE A 127 -3.59 12.25 -5.67
N ALA A 128 -3.41 10.93 -5.71
CA ALA A 128 -4.50 9.97 -5.68
C ALA A 128 -5.30 10.03 -4.37
N LEU A 129 -4.64 10.25 -3.23
CA LEU A 129 -5.31 10.48 -1.95
C LEU A 129 -6.17 11.74 -2.01
N ILE A 130 -5.62 12.87 -2.49
CA ILE A 130 -6.36 14.13 -2.67
C ILE A 130 -7.52 13.95 -3.64
N CYS A 131 -7.30 13.30 -4.79
CA CYS A 131 -8.35 13.00 -5.76
C CYS A 131 -9.43 12.10 -5.17
N THR A 132 -9.07 11.13 -4.31
CA THR A 132 -10.03 10.27 -3.61
C THR A 132 -10.88 11.08 -2.63
N TRP A 133 -10.24 11.97 -1.85
CA TRP A 133 -10.94 12.91 -0.97
C TRP A 133 -11.90 13.80 -1.75
N ALA A 134 -11.44 14.40 -2.85
CA ALA A 134 -12.29 15.23 -3.71
C ALA A 134 -13.45 14.42 -4.29
N PHE A 135 -13.21 13.21 -4.79
CA PHE A 135 -14.25 12.34 -5.34
C PHE A 135 -15.33 11.97 -4.32
N ILE A 136 -14.93 11.67 -3.08
CA ILE A 136 -15.87 11.32 -2.00
C ILE A 136 -16.66 12.55 -1.57
N ILE A 137 -15.99 13.67 -1.31
CA ILE A 137 -16.64 14.92 -0.88
C ILE A 137 -17.61 15.38 -1.98
N ILE A 138 -17.17 15.51 -3.23
CA ILE A 138 -18.04 15.96 -4.34
C ILE A 138 -19.19 14.97 -4.56
N GLY A 139 -18.90 13.67 -4.49
CA GLY A 139 -19.91 12.61 -4.67
C GLY A 139 -21.00 12.63 -3.59
N ASP A 140 -20.64 12.89 -2.33
CA ASP A 140 -21.59 12.94 -1.21
C ASP A 140 -22.30 14.29 -1.10
N LEU A 141 -21.67 15.38 -1.56
CA LEU A 141 -22.30 16.70 -1.59
C LEU A 141 -23.39 16.80 -2.67
N TYR A 142 -23.29 16.03 -3.75
CA TYR A 142 -24.25 16.08 -4.86
C TYR A 142 -25.39 15.08 -4.66
N VAL A 143 -26.63 15.55 -4.61
CA VAL A 143 -27.84 14.71 -4.54
C VAL A 143 -28.42 14.56 -5.95
N PRO A 144 -28.31 13.38 -6.61
CA PRO A 144 -28.76 13.21 -7.98
C PRO A 144 -30.27 13.37 -8.17
N GLU A 145 -31.07 12.97 -7.18
CA GLU A 145 -32.53 12.95 -7.28
C GLU A 145 -33.14 14.35 -7.33
N THR A 146 -32.57 15.29 -6.59
CA THR A 146 -33.01 16.69 -6.52
C THR A 146 -32.12 17.65 -7.31
N GLN A 147 -31.07 17.12 -7.95
CA GLN A 147 -30.02 17.87 -8.64
C GLN A 147 -29.45 19.04 -7.81
N SER A 148 -29.39 18.88 -6.49
CA SER A 148 -29.02 19.92 -5.53
C SER A 148 -27.79 19.54 -4.71
N TRP A 149 -27.12 20.56 -4.16
CA TRP A 149 -25.95 20.36 -3.30
C TRP A 149 -26.35 20.36 -1.82
N ASN A 150 -25.93 19.34 -1.07
CA ASN A 150 -26.08 19.25 0.38
C ASN A 150 -24.74 19.50 1.07
N LEU A 151 -24.52 20.72 1.55
CA LEU A 151 -23.26 21.15 2.20
C LEU A 151 -23.13 20.73 3.69
N SER A 152 -23.94 19.78 4.16
CA SER A 152 -23.92 19.36 5.57
C SER A 152 -22.72 18.46 5.88
N GLY A 153 -21.80 18.92 6.73
CA GLY A 153 -20.66 18.12 7.19
C GLY A 153 -21.06 16.85 7.97
N ASN A 154 -22.18 16.88 8.69
CA ASN A 154 -22.73 15.71 9.40
C ASN A 154 -23.20 14.62 8.42
N HIS A 155 -23.67 15.01 7.23
CA HIS A 155 -24.02 14.04 6.19
C HIS A 155 -22.77 13.27 5.73
N ILE A 156 -21.68 13.98 5.43
CA ILE A 156 -20.41 13.38 4.97
C ILE A 156 -19.84 12.45 6.05
N ALA A 157 -19.81 12.86 7.31
CA ALA A 157 -19.25 12.05 8.41
C ALA A 157 -20.03 10.75 8.68
N ARG A 158 -21.29 10.66 8.23
CA ARG A 158 -22.11 9.45 8.33
C ARG A 158 -21.91 8.48 7.17
N GLN A 159 -21.23 8.90 6.11
CA GLN A 159 -20.93 8.04 4.98
C GLN A 159 -19.73 7.14 5.28
N GLN A 160 -19.81 5.89 4.82
CA GLN A 160 -18.71 4.92 4.97
C GLN A 160 -17.45 5.34 4.19
N ASP A 161 -17.63 6.04 3.07
CA ASP A 161 -16.54 6.48 2.19
C ASP A 161 -15.60 7.44 2.90
N PHE A 162 -16.16 8.34 3.72
CA PHE A 162 -15.41 9.25 4.57
C PHE A 162 -14.46 8.50 5.50
N TRP A 163 -14.95 7.47 6.20
CA TRP A 163 -14.13 6.69 7.14
C TRP A 163 -13.08 5.83 6.43
N PHE A 164 -13.38 5.32 5.23
CA PHE A 164 -12.37 4.63 4.42
C PHE A 164 -11.28 5.58 3.92
N ALA A 165 -11.61 6.82 3.54
CA ALA A 165 -10.63 7.83 3.17
C ALA A 165 -9.78 8.26 4.38
N MET A 166 -10.42 8.49 5.53
CA MET A 166 -9.72 8.77 6.80
C MET A 166 -8.74 7.66 7.17
N GLY A 167 -9.20 6.40 7.15
CA GLY A 167 -8.36 5.24 7.44
C GLY A 167 -7.17 5.17 6.47
N MET A 168 -7.40 5.40 5.18
CA MET A 168 -6.34 5.43 4.18
C MET A 168 -5.31 6.54 4.47
N THR A 169 -5.76 7.76 4.80
CA THR A 169 -4.88 8.87 5.22
C THR A 169 -4.03 8.47 6.42
N VAL A 170 -4.65 7.91 7.47
CA VAL A 170 -3.93 7.48 8.68
C VAL A 170 -2.89 6.42 8.35
N VAL A 171 -3.24 5.40 7.58
CA VAL A 171 -2.32 4.30 7.21
C VAL A 171 -1.16 4.81 6.34
N ILE A 172 -1.38 5.77 5.46
CA ILE A 172 -0.32 6.38 4.64
C ILE A 172 0.61 7.25 5.50
N ALA A 173 0.05 8.02 6.43
CA ALA A 173 0.81 8.91 7.30
C ALA A 173 1.58 8.15 8.38
N LEU A 174 1.05 7.03 8.87
CA LEU A 174 1.57 6.31 10.04
C LEU A 174 3.08 6.02 9.99
N PRO A 175 3.67 5.50 8.89
CA PRO A 175 5.11 5.20 8.86
C PRO A 175 5.99 6.44 9.04
N TRP A 176 5.50 7.64 8.71
CA TRP A 176 6.28 8.87 8.79
C TRP A 176 6.61 9.25 10.23
N PHE A 177 5.76 8.88 11.18
CA PHE A 177 5.99 9.08 12.61
C PHE A 177 7.07 8.16 13.19
N PHE A 178 7.50 7.13 12.46
CA PHE A 178 8.52 6.17 12.89
C PHE A 178 9.83 6.30 12.12
N ILE A 179 9.97 7.31 11.25
CA ILE A 179 11.23 7.60 10.57
C ILE A 179 12.22 8.15 11.60
N ARG A 180 13.41 7.57 11.62
CA ARG A 180 14.51 8.02 12.48
C ARG A 180 15.83 7.96 11.73
N LYS A 181 16.70 8.94 11.98
CA LYS A 181 18.10 8.88 11.56
C LYS A 181 18.86 7.98 12.53
N VAL A 182 19.56 6.97 12.00
CA VAL A 182 20.30 5.99 12.80
C VAL A 182 21.72 5.91 12.26
N PRO A 183 22.76 5.89 13.11
CA PRO A 183 24.13 5.66 12.65
C PRO A 183 24.28 4.23 12.12
N VAL A 184 24.97 4.09 10.99
CA VAL A 184 25.23 2.80 10.34
C VAL A 184 26.71 2.69 10.00
N GLU A 185 27.23 1.47 10.07
CA GLU A 185 28.55 1.10 9.57
C GLU A 185 28.36 0.38 8.23
N ILE A 186 29.13 0.76 7.21
CA ILE A 186 29.01 0.18 5.87
C ILE A 186 30.30 -0.54 5.54
N GLU A 187 30.19 -1.80 5.16
CA GLU A 187 31.29 -2.62 4.67
C GLU A 187 31.02 -3.00 3.21
N VAL A 188 32.01 -2.84 2.34
CA VAL A 188 31.89 -3.15 0.91
C VAL A 188 32.83 -4.32 0.58
N PRO A 189 32.40 -5.57 0.81
CA PRO A 189 33.26 -6.75 0.58
C PRO A 189 33.52 -7.02 -0.90
N SER A 190 32.71 -6.49 -1.81
CA SER A 190 32.91 -6.62 -3.26
C SER A 190 32.29 -5.46 -4.04
N SER A 191 32.65 -5.31 -5.32
CA SER A 191 32.03 -4.33 -6.22
C SER A 191 30.53 -4.56 -6.48
N LYS A 192 29.97 -5.70 -6.03
CA LYS A 192 28.58 -6.11 -6.27
C LYS A 192 27.75 -6.20 -5.00
N ALA A 193 28.33 -6.01 -3.81
CA ALA A 193 27.62 -6.16 -2.56
C ALA A 193 28.15 -5.21 -1.50
N ALA A 194 27.23 -4.62 -0.74
CA ALA A 194 27.52 -3.86 0.45
C ALA A 194 26.69 -4.37 1.62
N ILE A 195 27.31 -4.40 2.79
CA ILE A 195 26.73 -4.82 4.06
C ILE A 195 26.56 -3.58 4.91
N ILE A 196 25.34 -3.33 5.36
CA ILE A 196 25.00 -2.20 6.22
C ILE A 196 24.72 -2.75 7.61
N LYS A 197 25.55 -2.39 8.58
CA LYS A 197 25.46 -2.82 9.97
C LYS A 197 24.85 -1.72 10.84
N PHE A 198 23.91 -2.13 11.68
CA PHE A 198 23.19 -1.29 12.63
C PHE A 198 23.47 -1.75 14.05
N LYS A 199 23.70 -0.81 14.97
CA LYS A 199 24.05 -1.09 16.39
C LYS A 199 22.83 -1.41 17.26
N ARG A 200 22.07 -2.45 16.89
CA ARG A 200 20.94 -2.99 17.66
C ARG A 200 20.51 -4.35 17.10
N GLY A 201 20.07 -5.30 17.93
CA GLY A 201 19.43 -6.54 17.50
C GLY A 201 18.00 -6.37 16.99
N MET A 202 17.59 -7.23 16.06
CA MET A 202 16.25 -7.19 15.45
C MET A 202 15.65 -8.59 15.35
N GLN A 203 14.32 -8.66 15.30
CA GLN A 203 13.63 -9.92 15.03
C GLN A 203 14.00 -10.43 13.63
N GLN A 204 14.30 -11.73 13.53
CA GLN A 204 14.60 -12.43 12.29
C GLN A 204 13.42 -12.41 11.31
N GLY A 205 13.73 -12.45 10.01
CA GLY A 205 12.72 -12.55 8.95
C GLY A 205 11.94 -11.27 8.69
N LEU A 206 12.30 -10.15 9.34
CA LEU A 206 11.70 -8.85 9.07
C LEU A 206 12.32 -8.18 7.84
N LEU A 207 11.51 -7.33 7.21
CA LEU A 207 11.98 -6.41 6.18
C LEU A 207 12.14 -5.01 6.79
N GLY A 208 13.18 -4.29 6.36
CA GLY A 208 13.46 -2.91 6.76
C GLY A 208 13.54 -2.02 5.54
N ARG A 209 13.08 -0.77 5.67
CA ARG A 209 13.33 0.26 4.66
C ARG A 209 14.41 1.23 5.13
N ILE A 210 15.32 1.57 4.22
CA ILE A 210 16.31 2.61 4.45
C ILE A 210 16.23 3.66 3.37
N SER A 211 16.56 4.88 3.75
CA SER A 211 16.60 6.02 2.86
C SER A 211 17.75 6.95 3.22
N ARG A 212 18.34 7.58 2.21
CA ARG A 212 19.28 8.69 2.39
C ARG A 212 18.61 10.05 2.54
N SER A 213 17.36 10.16 2.13
CA SER A 213 16.60 11.40 2.28
C SER A 213 15.18 11.06 2.71
N PRO A 214 14.68 11.66 3.80
CA PRO A 214 13.41 11.27 4.42
C PRO A 214 12.21 11.34 3.48
N ILE A 215 12.32 12.05 2.35
CA ILE A 215 11.20 12.34 1.44
C ILE A 215 11.27 11.51 0.14
N TRP A 216 12.46 11.13 -0.33
CA TRP A 216 12.63 10.66 -1.71
C TRP A 216 12.53 9.14 -1.88
N GLU A 217 13.55 8.37 -1.54
CA GLU A 217 13.70 6.97 -1.98
C GLU A 217 13.85 6.03 -0.80
N TYR A 218 12.99 5.01 -0.68
CA TYR A 218 13.03 4.06 0.43
C TYR A 218 13.20 2.65 -0.11
N HIS A 219 14.40 2.11 0.02
CA HIS A 219 14.71 0.77 -0.46
C HIS A 219 14.42 -0.26 0.61
N LEU A 220 13.71 -1.32 0.24
CA LEU A 220 13.34 -2.44 1.11
C LEU A 220 14.44 -3.50 1.07
N PHE A 221 14.93 -3.92 2.23
CA PHE A 221 15.94 -4.96 2.39
C PHE A 221 15.49 -5.98 3.42
N GLY A 222 15.96 -7.22 3.26
CA GLY A 222 15.85 -8.24 4.29
C GLY A 222 16.76 -7.93 5.47
N ILE A 223 16.23 -8.00 6.69
CA ILE A 223 17.00 -7.85 7.92
C ILE A 223 17.59 -9.21 8.32
N VAL A 224 18.90 -9.23 8.49
CA VAL A 224 19.66 -10.36 9.03
C VAL A 224 20.09 -10.00 10.44
N SER A 225 19.63 -10.75 11.44
CA SER A 225 20.00 -10.55 12.84
C SER A 225 19.99 -11.88 13.57
N GLU A 226 20.89 -12.05 14.53
CA GLU A 226 20.91 -13.23 15.40
C GLU A 226 19.65 -13.27 16.29
N GLY A 227 19.16 -12.12 16.74
CA GLY A 227 17.95 -12.01 17.53
C GLY A 227 17.74 -10.61 18.09
N THR A 228 16.68 -10.42 18.86
CA THR A 228 16.33 -9.12 19.47
C THR A 228 17.35 -8.63 20.49
N ASN A 229 18.09 -9.56 21.12
CA ASN A 229 19.09 -9.26 22.14
C ASN A 229 20.52 -9.15 21.58
N ALA A 230 20.70 -9.28 20.26
CA ALA A 230 22.01 -9.14 19.64
C ALA A 230 22.48 -7.68 19.68
N ASP A 231 23.80 -7.47 19.64
CA ASP A 231 24.38 -6.13 19.60
C ASP A 231 24.17 -5.44 18.24
N CYS A 232 23.91 -6.21 17.18
CA CYS A 232 23.74 -5.66 15.84
C CYS A 232 22.78 -6.45 14.92
N HIS A 233 22.38 -5.78 13.85
CA HIS A 233 21.73 -6.39 12.69
C HIS A 233 22.31 -5.84 11.39
N TYR A 234 22.10 -6.58 10.32
CA TYR A 234 22.68 -6.32 9.02
C TYR A 234 21.60 -6.24 7.95
N LEU A 235 21.84 -5.39 6.95
CA LEU A 235 21.15 -5.40 5.67
C LEU A 235 22.19 -5.71 4.58
N VAL A 236 21.85 -6.62 3.68
CA VAL A 236 22.70 -6.95 2.53
C VAL A 236 22.09 -6.30 1.29
N ALA A 237 22.86 -5.41 0.66
CA ALA A 237 22.46 -4.72 -0.55
C ALA A 237 23.31 -5.22 -1.73
N GLY A 238 22.68 -5.89 -2.68
CA GLY A 238 23.30 -6.20 -3.97
C GLY A 238 23.33 -4.95 -4.84
N VAL A 239 24.49 -4.56 -5.35
CA VAL A 239 24.69 -3.37 -6.20
C VAL A 239 24.20 -3.71 -7.63
N GLN A 240 22.90 -3.62 -7.87
CA GLN A 240 22.32 -3.65 -9.22
C GLN A 240 21.98 -2.22 -9.67
N GLY A 241 22.83 -1.66 -10.53
CA GLY A 241 22.62 -0.34 -11.15
C GLY A 241 23.26 0.85 -10.42
N THR A 242 23.39 1.96 -11.16
CA THR A 242 24.08 3.22 -10.82
C THR A 242 23.76 3.87 -9.45
N PRO A 243 22.57 3.75 -8.84
CA PRO A 243 22.28 4.43 -7.56
C PRO A 243 22.77 3.71 -6.30
N LEU A 244 22.84 2.37 -6.31
CA LEU A 244 23.43 1.63 -5.18
C LEU A 244 24.93 1.93 -5.07
N ALA A 245 25.58 2.29 -6.17
CA ALA A 245 26.93 2.81 -6.12
C ALA A 245 26.97 4.15 -5.35
N SER A 246 26.07 5.10 -5.63
CA SER A 246 26.07 6.36 -4.88
C SER A 246 25.81 6.15 -3.38
N ILE A 247 24.86 5.24 -3.03
CA ILE A 247 24.78 4.34 -1.85
C ILE A 247 26.00 4.17 -0.93
N PHE A 248 27.11 3.82 -1.57
CA PHE A 248 28.27 3.24 -0.90
C PHE A 248 29.56 3.99 -1.23
N TYR A 249 29.60 4.78 -2.30
CA TYR A 249 30.80 5.49 -2.78
C TYR A 249 30.81 7.00 -2.53
N SER A 250 29.85 7.58 -1.78
CA SER A 250 29.82 9.02 -1.46
C SER A 250 30.56 9.42 -0.17
N THR A 251 31.24 8.47 0.48
CA THR A 251 32.14 8.74 1.60
C THR A 251 33.49 8.12 1.28
N ALA A 252 34.19 8.77 0.35
CA ALA A 252 35.64 8.79 0.28
C ALA A 252 36.05 10.26 0.32
#